data_AF-A0A3S3TS89-F1
#
_entry.id   AF-A0A3S3TS89-F1
#
_cell.length_a   1.000
_cell.length_b   1.000
_cell.length_c   1.000
_cell.angle_alpha   90.00
_cell.angle_beta   90.00
_cell.angle_gamma   90.00
#
_symmetry.space_group_name_H-M   'P 1'
#
loop_
_entity.id
_entity.type
_entity.pdbx_description
1 polymer ?
#
loop_
_entity_poly.entity_id
_entity_poly.type
_entity_poly.pdbx_seq_one_letter_code
_entity_poly.pdbx_strand_id
1 'polypeptide(L)'
;MNYFLKITSKPSFPIVYDSHNLINGSHIAIGKFISEEAKFPLKYNDAKNSDVEFDKLLTYDLIESVGGGWLVSDRLVNIIDMNFPKEVQFFRSTFNYKDKICDSYSAINIYNRVDCYDLDKSEFVKHPVDGSYKFSKIALKKEPLEEYGM
;
A
#
# COMPACT_ATOMS: atom_id res chain seq x y z
N MET A 1 22.57 2.97 5.26
CA MET A 1 21.17 2.85 4.82
C MET A 1 20.34 3.80 5.66
N ASN A 2 19.63 4.76 5.05
CA ASN A 2 18.79 5.72 5.76
C ASN A 2 17.35 5.23 5.71
N TYR A 3 16.71 5.06 6.87
CA TYR A 3 15.30 4.66 6.95
C TYR A 3 14.42 5.89 7.05
N PHE A 4 13.32 5.90 6.32
CA PHE A 4 12.32 6.97 6.39
C PHE A 4 11.14 6.52 7.26
N LEU A 5 10.82 7.32 8.29
CA LEU A 5 9.63 7.12 9.11
C LEU A 5 8.52 8.04 8.59
N LYS A 6 7.39 7.45 8.21
CA LYS A 6 6.17 8.21 7.90
C LYS A 6 5.34 8.35 9.18
N ILE A 7 5.21 9.59 9.67
CA ILE A 7 4.29 9.93 10.77
C ILE A 7 3.05 10.58 10.15
N THR A 8 1.87 10.01 10.39
CA THR A 8 0.60 10.62 9.96
C THR A 8 -0.38 10.70 11.14
N SER A 9 -1.15 11.79 11.19
CA SER A 9 -2.32 11.91 12.05
C SER A 9 -3.56 11.64 11.20
N LYS A 10 -4.42 10.69 11.61
CA LYS A 10 -5.65 10.22 10.93
C LYS A 10 -5.82 10.75 9.49
N PRO A 11 -5.23 10.08 8.49
CA PRO A 11 -5.37 10.54 7.11
C PRO A 11 -6.84 10.43 6.70
N SER A 12 -7.41 11.53 6.22
CA SER A 12 -8.60 11.50 5.38
C SER A 12 -8.21 10.84 4.06
N PHE A 13 -8.28 9.51 4.00
CA PHE A 13 -8.00 8.75 2.79
C PHE A 13 -9.10 9.03 1.75
N PRO A 14 -8.81 9.74 0.64
CA PRO A 14 -9.84 10.25 -0.26
C PRO A 14 -10.60 9.15 -1.01
N ILE A 15 -10.01 7.96 -1.13
CA ILE A 15 -10.54 6.85 -1.90
C ILE A 15 -10.62 5.57 -1.08
N VAL A 16 -11.58 4.71 -1.40
CA VAL A 16 -11.83 3.41 -0.77
C VAL A 16 -11.89 2.31 -1.82
N TYR A 17 -11.30 1.16 -1.51
CA TYR A 17 -11.34 -0.02 -2.36
C TYR A 17 -12.77 -0.53 -2.53
N ASP A 18 -13.18 -0.83 -3.76
CA ASP A 18 -14.50 -1.42 -4.01
C ASP A 18 -14.52 -2.89 -3.59
N SER A 19 -15.47 -3.26 -2.72
CA SER A 19 -15.65 -4.64 -2.25
C SER A 19 -16.09 -5.62 -3.34
N HIS A 20 -16.54 -5.12 -4.50
CA HIS A 20 -16.94 -5.95 -5.65
C HIS A 20 -15.78 -6.31 -6.58
N ASN A 21 -14.56 -5.86 -6.29
CA ASN A 21 -13.38 -6.33 -7.00
C ASN A 21 -13.19 -7.84 -6.80
N LEU A 22 -12.70 -8.52 -7.85
CA LEU A 22 -12.39 -9.95 -7.79
C LEU A 22 -11.21 -10.26 -6.85
N ILE A 23 -10.21 -9.37 -6.84
CA ILE A 23 -9.06 -9.47 -5.93
C ILE A 23 -9.47 -8.92 -4.56
N ASN A 24 -9.18 -9.66 -3.49
CA ASN A 24 -9.44 -9.19 -2.14
C ASN A 24 -8.45 -8.09 -1.76
N GLY A 25 -8.96 -6.88 -1.47
CA GLY A 25 -8.12 -5.74 -1.10
C GLY A 25 -7.31 -5.95 0.18
N SER A 26 -7.71 -6.87 1.07
CA SER A 26 -6.92 -7.24 2.24
C SER A 26 -5.65 -8.01 1.85
N HIS A 27 -5.68 -8.82 0.79
CA HIS A 27 -4.51 -9.52 0.28
C HIS A 27 -3.44 -8.55 -0.21
N ILE A 28 -3.86 -7.49 -0.90
CA ILE A 28 -2.96 -6.41 -1.33
C ILE A 28 -2.39 -5.67 -0.11
N ALA A 29 -3.24 -5.32 0.86
CA ALA A 29 -2.83 -4.58 2.05
C ALA A 29 -1.82 -5.35 2.92
N ILE A 30 -1.92 -6.68 3.01
CA ILE A 30 -0.99 -7.52 3.77
C ILE A 30 0.23 -7.97 2.96
N GLY A 31 0.32 -7.65 1.66
CA GLY A 31 1.45 -8.07 0.84
C GLY A 31 1.41 -9.55 0.48
N LYS A 32 0.23 -10.14 0.27
CA LYS A 32 0.14 -11.52 -0.22
C LYS A 32 0.45 -11.53 -1.72
N PHE A 33 1.25 -12.47 -2.20
CA PHE A 33 1.39 -12.68 -3.64
C PHE A 33 0.05 -13.11 -4.25
N ILE A 34 -0.41 -12.37 -5.26
CA ILE A 34 -1.69 -12.59 -5.93
C ILE A 34 -1.40 -13.29 -7.25
N SER A 35 -1.82 -14.55 -7.36
CA SER A 35 -1.72 -15.35 -8.59
C SER A 35 -2.92 -15.16 -9.51
N GLU A 36 -4.00 -14.58 -8.99
CA GLU A 36 -5.23 -14.31 -9.72
C GLU A 36 -5.00 -13.28 -10.83
N GLU A 37 -5.42 -13.60 -12.05
CA GLU A 37 -5.36 -12.67 -13.17
C GLU A 37 -6.34 -11.51 -12.97
N ALA A 38 -5.83 -10.28 -12.90
CA ALA A 38 -6.65 -9.07 -12.87
C ALA A 38 -7.21 -8.77 -14.26
N LYS A 39 -8.25 -9.50 -14.67
CA LYS A 39 -8.90 -9.35 -15.98
C LYS A 39 -9.50 -7.96 -16.23
N PHE A 40 -9.80 -7.23 -15.16
CA PHE A 40 -10.30 -5.88 -15.20
C PHE A 40 -9.52 -4.98 -14.23
N PRO A 41 -9.45 -3.67 -14.49
CA PRO A 41 -8.87 -2.73 -13.53
C PRO A 41 -9.55 -2.81 -12.17
N LEU A 42 -8.76 -2.71 -11.10
CA LEU A 42 -9.29 -2.62 -9.75
C LEU A 42 -10.05 -1.30 -9.56
N LYS A 43 -11.23 -1.38 -8.95
CA LYS A 43 -12.11 -0.23 -8.74
C LYS A 43 -11.95 0.36 -7.35
N TYR A 44 -11.94 1.68 -7.29
CA TYR A 44 -11.96 2.47 -6.06
C TYR A 44 -13.06 3.53 -6.18
N ASN A 45 -13.60 3.93 -5.04
CA ASN A 45 -14.69 4.91 -4.94
C ASN A 45 -14.32 6.03 -3.98
N ASP A 46 -15.07 7.13 -4.04
CA ASP A 46 -14.97 8.25 -3.11
C ASP A 46 -15.27 7.79 -1.68
N ALA A 47 -14.32 8.01 -0.77
CA ALA A 47 -14.50 7.68 0.65
C ALA A 47 -15.38 8.69 1.39
N LYS A 48 -15.73 9.83 0.76
CA LYS A 48 -16.58 10.91 1.28
C LYS A 48 -16.11 11.47 2.62
N ASN A 49 -14.79 11.53 2.81
CA ASN A 49 -14.14 11.94 4.06
C ASN A 49 -12.97 12.93 3.85
N SER A 50 -12.79 13.41 2.61
CA SER A 50 -11.68 14.28 2.20
C SER A 50 -12.18 15.46 1.38
N ASP A 51 -11.65 16.64 1.68
CA ASP A 51 -11.97 17.87 0.96
C ASP A 51 -11.02 18.13 -0.22
N VAL A 52 -10.04 17.25 -0.47
CA VAL A 52 -9.06 17.42 -1.56
C VAL A 52 -9.78 17.56 -2.90
N GLU A 53 -9.37 18.54 -3.70
CA GLU A 53 -9.89 18.72 -5.05
C GLU A 53 -9.39 17.63 -6.01
N PHE A 54 -10.22 17.20 -6.96
CA PHE A 54 -9.86 16.13 -7.89
C PHE A 54 -8.55 16.43 -8.64
N ASP A 55 -8.40 17.64 -9.19
CA ASP A 55 -7.20 18.01 -9.93
C ASP A 55 -5.96 18.05 -9.04
N LYS A 56 -6.14 18.34 -7.73
CA LYS A 56 -5.06 18.29 -6.76
C LYS A 56 -4.63 16.85 -6.45
N LEU A 57 -5.61 15.94 -6.35
CA LEU A 57 -5.37 14.51 -6.13
C LEU A 57 -4.49 13.91 -7.24
N LEU A 58 -4.72 14.32 -8.50
CA LEU A 58 -3.95 13.90 -9.66
C LEU A 58 -2.48 14.40 -9.68
N THR A 59 -2.12 15.33 -8.80
CA THR A 59 -0.72 15.79 -8.68
C THR A 59 0.14 14.86 -7.83
N TYR A 60 -0.46 13.89 -7.14
CA TYR A 60 0.26 12.99 -6.23
C TYR A 60 0.75 11.74 -6.95
N ASP A 61 2.01 11.36 -6.75
CA ASP A 61 2.51 10.08 -7.24
C ASP A 61 2.01 8.89 -6.42
N LEU A 62 1.54 9.13 -5.20
CA LEU A 62 1.02 8.11 -4.30
C LEU A 62 -0.23 8.64 -3.59
N ILE A 63 -1.32 7.90 -3.72
CA ILE A 63 -2.59 8.15 -3.05
C ILE A 63 -2.85 6.98 -2.10
N GLU A 64 -2.96 7.30 -0.81
CA GLU A 64 -3.38 6.32 0.17
C GLU A 64 -4.89 6.10 0.11
N SER A 65 -5.29 4.85 0.24
CA SER A 65 -6.66 4.38 0.11
C SER A 65 -7.10 3.64 1.37
N VAL A 66 -8.41 3.55 1.57
CA VAL A 66 -9.00 2.61 2.52
C VAL A 66 -9.04 1.22 1.88
N GLY A 67 -8.08 0.38 2.24
CA GLY A 67 -7.94 -0.98 1.69
C GLY A 67 -7.43 -1.01 0.25
N GLY A 68 -7.08 -2.19 -0.26
CA GLY A 68 -6.69 -2.35 -1.67
C GLY A 68 -5.24 -1.95 -2.00
N GLY A 69 -4.44 -1.55 -1.02
CA GLY A 69 -3.09 -1.03 -1.25
C GLY A 69 -3.08 0.40 -1.79
N TRP A 70 -1.91 1.02 -1.83
CA TRP A 70 -1.79 2.40 -2.32
C TRP A 70 -1.95 2.48 -3.83
N LEU A 71 -2.51 3.59 -4.31
CA LEU A 71 -2.49 3.90 -5.74
C LEU A 71 -1.24 4.70 -6.07
N VAL A 72 -0.52 4.28 -7.10
CA VAL A 72 0.71 4.92 -7.57
C VAL A 72 0.57 5.39 -9.01
N SER A 73 1.17 6.54 -9.34
CA SER A 73 1.20 7.08 -10.69
C SER A 73 2.06 6.22 -11.61
N ASP A 74 1.81 6.28 -12.92
CA ASP A 74 2.63 5.56 -13.92
C ASP A 74 4.13 5.93 -13.82
N ARG A 75 4.44 7.17 -13.44
CA ARG A 75 5.81 7.60 -13.19
C ARG A 75 6.45 6.81 -12.06
N LEU A 76 5.73 6.63 -10.95
CA LEU A 76 6.24 5.88 -9.81
C LEU A 76 6.27 4.38 -10.07
N VAL A 77 5.31 3.84 -10.84
CA VAL A 77 5.35 2.45 -11.35
C VAL A 77 6.67 2.19 -12.08
N ASN A 78 7.02 3.05 -13.06
CA ASN A 78 8.25 2.88 -13.84
C ASN A 78 9.51 2.93 -12.96
N ILE A 79 9.57 3.86 -12.00
CA ILE A 79 10.72 3.96 -11.09
C ILE A 79 10.85 2.69 -10.23
N ILE A 80 9.74 2.19 -9.68
CA ILE A 80 9.78 1.01 -8.81
C ILE A 80 10.07 -0.24 -9.63
N ASP A 81 9.44 -0.45 -10.79
CA ASP A 81 9.64 -1.63 -11.62
C ASP A 81 11.09 -1.74 -12.14
N MET A 82 11.72 -0.62 -12.46
CA MET A 82 13.13 -0.59 -12.88
C MET A 82 14.12 -0.98 -11.77
N ASN A 83 13.77 -0.75 -10.50
CA ASN A 83 14.69 -0.94 -9.37
C ASN A 83 14.33 -2.15 -8.50
N PHE A 84 13.06 -2.55 -8.47
CA PHE A 84 12.49 -3.54 -7.55
C PHE A 84 11.45 -4.47 -8.23
N PRO A 85 11.71 -5.03 -9.42
CA PRO A 85 10.71 -5.76 -10.23
C PRO A 85 10.19 -7.04 -9.58
N LYS A 86 10.91 -7.59 -8.58
CA LYS A 86 10.55 -8.83 -7.86
C LYS A 86 10.03 -8.57 -6.45
N GLU A 87 9.84 -7.32 -6.07
CA GLU A 87 9.40 -6.95 -4.72
C GLU A 87 7.92 -6.60 -4.68
N VAL A 88 7.35 -6.24 -5.84
CA VAL A 88 6.02 -5.67 -5.97
C VAL A 88 5.21 -6.28 -7.12
N GLN A 89 3.88 -6.21 -7.02
CA GLN A 89 2.97 -6.41 -8.15
C GLN A 89 2.16 -5.13 -8.36
N PHE A 90 1.91 -4.78 -9.62
CA PHE A 90 1.05 -3.65 -9.99
C PHE A 90 -0.24 -4.13 -10.61
N PHE A 91 -1.35 -3.51 -10.21
CA PHE A 91 -2.67 -3.78 -10.77
C PHE A 91 -3.26 -2.49 -11.31
N ARG A 92 -3.55 -2.45 -12.62
CA ARG A 92 -4.23 -1.29 -13.23
C ARG A 92 -5.48 -0.96 -12.44
N SER A 93 -5.70 0.32 -12.16
CA SER A 93 -6.78 0.74 -11.27
C SER A 93 -7.56 1.90 -11.87
N THR A 94 -8.82 1.99 -11.47
CA THR A 94 -9.70 3.10 -11.77
C THR A 94 -10.32 3.59 -10.48
N PHE A 95 -10.49 4.90 -10.33
CA PHE A 95 -11.22 5.46 -9.20
C PHE A 95 -12.26 6.48 -9.65
N ASN A 96 -13.42 6.45 -8.99
CA ASN A 96 -14.41 7.52 -9.05
C ASN A 96 -14.26 8.41 -7.81
N TYR A 97 -14.04 9.70 -7.97
CA TYR A 97 -13.90 10.67 -6.88
C TYR A 97 -14.60 11.98 -7.25
N LYS A 98 -15.55 12.44 -6.41
CA LYS A 98 -16.38 13.63 -6.69
C LYS A 98 -16.95 13.64 -8.12
N ASP A 99 -17.58 12.54 -8.53
CA ASP A 99 -18.21 12.30 -9.85
C ASP A 99 -17.26 12.33 -11.06
N LYS A 100 -15.95 12.31 -10.84
CA LYS A 100 -14.93 12.24 -11.88
C LYS A 100 -14.21 10.89 -11.83
N ILE A 101 -13.95 10.33 -13.01
CA ILE A 101 -13.25 9.04 -13.17
C ILE A 101 -11.80 9.31 -13.55
N CYS A 102 -10.88 8.56 -12.95
CA CYS A 102 -9.47 8.50 -13.30
C CYS A 102 -9.03 7.04 -13.47
N ASP A 103 -8.20 6.78 -14.48
CA ASP A 103 -7.68 5.46 -14.85
C ASP A 103 -6.14 5.44 -15.03
N SER A 104 -5.45 6.50 -14.58
CA SER A 104 -4.00 6.69 -14.75
C SER A 104 -3.17 6.30 -13.52
N TYR A 105 -3.70 5.39 -12.69
CA TYR A 105 -3.04 4.91 -11.47
C TYR A 105 -3.09 3.39 -11.40
N SER A 106 -2.13 2.80 -10.69
CA SER A 106 -2.09 1.37 -10.41
C SER A 106 -2.02 1.12 -8.91
N ALA A 107 -2.72 0.10 -8.43
CA ALA A 107 -2.57 -0.37 -7.06
C ALA A 107 -1.23 -1.10 -6.92
N ILE A 108 -0.45 -0.76 -5.90
CA ILE A 108 0.81 -1.43 -5.58
C ILE A 108 0.61 -2.47 -4.49
N ASN A 109 1.10 -3.68 -4.74
CA ASN A 109 1.19 -4.77 -3.77
C ASN A 109 2.66 -5.06 -3.46
N ILE A 110 3.14 -4.65 -2.29
CA ILE A 110 4.49 -4.99 -1.83
C ILE A 110 4.43 -6.37 -1.17
N TYR A 111 4.77 -7.41 -1.92
CA TYR A 111 4.55 -8.79 -1.51
C TYR A 111 5.78 -9.47 -0.89
N ASN A 112 6.98 -9.02 -1.25
CA ASN A 112 8.20 -9.54 -0.64
C ASN A 112 8.47 -8.82 0.69
N ARG A 113 7.79 -9.26 1.75
CA ARG A 113 7.97 -8.72 3.10
C ARG A 113 8.95 -9.58 3.88
N VAL A 114 10.03 -8.97 4.35
CA VAL A 114 11.08 -9.63 5.15
C VAL A 114 10.98 -9.22 6.62
N ASP A 115 11.32 -10.16 7.52
CA ASP A 115 11.35 -9.89 8.95
C ASP A 115 12.53 -9.00 9.35
N CYS A 116 12.26 -7.70 9.50
CA CYS A 116 13.27 -6.66 9.68
C CYS A 116 13.27 -6.01 11.07
N TYR A 117 12.30 -6.33 11.93
CA TYR A 117 12.22 -5.75 13.27
C TYR A 117 13.07 -6.54 14.27
N ASP A 118 13.91 -5.84 15.02
CA ASP A 118 14.57 -6.39 16.20
C ASP A 118 13.58 -6.24 17.36
N LEU A 119 12.78 -7.30 17.61
CA LEU A 119 11.73 -7.28 18.62
C LEU A 119 12.28 -7.16 20.04
N ASP A 120 13.51 -7.63 20.29
CA ASP A 120 14.15 -7.53 21.62
C ASP A 120 14.55 -6.10 21.95
N LYS A 121 14.88 -5.30 20.93
CA LYS A 121 15.24 -3.88 21.08
C LYS A 121 14.09 -2.90 20.79
N SER A 122 12.95 -3.42 20.35
CA SER A 122 11.74 -2.63 20.06
C SER A 122 10.82 -2.58 21.29
N GLU A 123 10.01 -1.52 21.40
CA GLU A 123 8.96 -1.41 22.41
C GLU A 123 7.61 -1.42 21.70
N PHE A 124 6.78 -2.41 21.99
CA PHE A 124 5.49 -2.59 21.34
C PHE A 124 4.47 -3.28 22.22
N VAL A 125 3.19 -3.12 21.86
CA VAL A 125 2.07 -3.88 22.40
C VAL A 125 1.53 -4.76 21.29
N LYS A 126 1.42 -6.07 21.54
CA LYS A 126 0.74 -6.99 20.63
C LYS A 126 -0.77 -6.89 20.86
N HIS A 127 -1.53 -6.64 19.80
CA HIS A 127 -2.97 -6.54 19.87
C HIS A 127 -3.57 -7.94 20.15
N PRO A 128 -4.50 -8.07 21.12
CA PRO A 128 -4.91 -9.38 21.63
C PRO A 128 -5.80 -10.16 20.65
N VAL A 129 -6.44 -9.50 19.68
CA VAL A 129 -7.39 -10.13 18.76
C VAL A 129 -6.74 -10.61 17.46
N ASP A 130 -5.94 -9.75 16.83
CA ASP A 130 -5.35 -10.00 15.50
C ASP A 130 -3.84 -10.24 15.53
N GLY A 131 -3.21 -10.13 16.70
CA GLY A 131 -1.78 -10.35 16.88
C GLY A 131 -0.89 -9.28 16.24
N SER A 132 -1.46 -8.17 15.76
CA SER A 132 -0.70 -7.06 15.17
C SER A 132 0.14 -6.32 16.21
N TYR A 133 1.24 -5.68 15.79
CA TYR A 133 2.12 -4.94 16.69
C TYR A 133 1.86 -3.44 16.60
N LYS A 134 1.64 -2.82 17.76
CA LYS A 134 1.65 -1.36 17.91
C LYS A 134 2.97 -0.94 18.54
N PHE A 135 3.88 -0.43 17.72
CA PHE A 135 5.21 0.01 18.15
C PHE A 135 5.16 1.41 18.76
N SER A 136 5.82 1.58 19.90
CA SER A 136 6.16 2.89 20.51
C SER A 136 7.63 3.26 20.23
N LYS A 137 8.48 2.24 20.04
CA LYS A 137 9.87 2.38 19.59
C LYS A 137 10.18 1.23 18.64
N ILE A 138 10.82 1.55 17.51
CA ILE A 138 11.18 0.58 16.49
C ILE A 138 12.70 0.47 16.45
N ALA A 139 13.22 -0.75 16.66
CA ALA A 139 14.58 -1.11 16.34
C ALA A 139 14.57 -2.04 15.13
N LEU A 140 15.46 -1.79 14.17
CA LEU A 140 15.63 -2.65 13.01
C LEU A 140 16.79 -3.60 13.25
N LYS A 141 16.68 -4.81 12.70
CA LYS A 141 17.81 -5.76 12.65
C LYS A 141 18.97 -5.10 11.93
N LYS A 142 20.17 -5.27 12.49
CA LYS A 142 21.42 -4.74 11.90
C LYS A 142 22.15 -5.78 11.05
N GLU A 143 21.78 -7.03 11.21
CA GLU A 143 22.29 -8.15 10.43
C GLU A 143 21.69 -8.10 9.02
N PRO A 144 22.36 -8.70 8.02
CA PRO A 144 21.78 -8.85 6.69
C PRO A 144 20.39 -9.49 6.80
N LEU A 145 19.40 -8.86 6.17
CA LEU A 145 18.08 -9.44 6.09
C LEU A 145 18.15 -10.61 5.12
N GLU A 146 17.54 -11.73 5.48
CA GLU A 146 17.44 -12.89 4.61
C GLU A 146 16.51 -12.53 3.45
N GLU A 147 17.10 -12.23 2.29
CA GLU A 147 16.36 -11.95 1.07
C GLU A 147 16.09 -13.30 0.37
N TYR A 148 14.82 -13.56 0.05
CA TYR A 148 14.36 -14.72 -0.74
C TYR A 148 14.33 -16.12 -0.07
N GLY A 149 14.52 -16.25 1.24
CA GLY A 149 14.37 -17.53 1.94
C GLY A 149 15.28 -18.65 1.38
N MET A 150 16.50 -18.29 0.97
CA MET A 150 17.60 -19.20 0.61
C MET A 150 18.80 -18.96 1.50
#